data_AF-A0A2M7NSC7-F1
#
_entry.id   AF-A0A2M7NSC7-F1
#
_cell.length_a   1.000
_cell.length_b   1.000
_cell.length_c   1.000
_cell.angle_alpha   90.00
_cell.angle_beta   90.00
_cell.angle_gamma   90.00
#
_symmetry.space_group_name_H-M   'P 1'
#
loop_
_entity.id
_entity.type
_entity.pdbx_description
1 polymer ?
#
loop_
_entity_poly.entity_id
_entity_poly.type
_entity_poly.pdbx_seq_one_letter_code
_entity_poly.pdbx_strand_id
1 'polypeptide(L)'
;AETAAILSPDKIVLLPDKDAGCPMANMIDAAQLRELKKKHPSAAVVCYVNSTAAVKAESDCCCTSANAVDILRRIEKDEIIFVPDKYLGSFAAKRAGKKVILFDGYCPVHMKIVKKHILKARQEHPGAKALVHPECRTEICNIADEVLSTSGMEKYARESGHSEMIIGTETGLISRLRKDNPLKKFYPAFEGA
;
A
#
# COMPACT_ATOMS: atom_id res chain seq x y z
N ALA A 1 -15.32 -3.82 3.38
CA ALA A 1 -16.52 -4.64 3.69
C ALA A 1 -16.45 -6.01 3.04
N GLU A 2 -16.29 -6.12 1.71
CA GLU A 2 -16.30 -7.41 0.98
C GLU A 2 -15.35 -8.47 1.56
N THR A 3 -14.08 -8.12 1.83
CA THR A 3 -13.12 -9.07 2.44
C THR A 3 -13.61 -9.60 3.80
N ALA A 4 -14.28 -8.78 4.61
CA ALA A 4 -14.84 -9.22 5.89
C ALA A 4 -16.02 -10.17 5.69
N ALA A 5 -16.87 -9.90 4.69
CA ALA A 5 -17.99 -10.78 4.33
C ALA A 5 -17.50 -12.13 3.79
N ILE A 6 -16.46 -12.14 2.95
CA ILE A 6 -15.81 -13.37 2.47
C ILE A 6 -15.29 -14.23 3.64
N LEU A 7 -14.68 -13.60 4.65
CA LEU A 7 -14.11 -14.28 5.81
C LEU A 7 -15.15 -14.61 6.91
N SER A 8 -16.38 -14.14 6.80
CA SER A 8 -17.43 -14.34 7.79
C SER A 8 -18.79 -14.47 7.09
N PRO A 9 -18.98 -15.54 6.29
CA PRO A 9 -20.15 -15.68 5.41
C PRO A 9 -21.47 -15.71 6.17
N ASP A 10 -21.47 -16.18 7.42
CA ASP A 10 -22.67 -16.28 8.25
C ASP A 10 -22.95 -15.03 9.09
N LYS A 11 -22.11 -13.98 8.99
CA LYS A 11 -22.27 -12.74 9.74
C LYS A 11 -22.79 -11.61 8.86
N ILE A 12 -23.60 -10.75 9.45
CA ILE A 12 -24.01 -9.50 8.82
C ILE A 12 -22.82 -8.53 8.83
N VAL A 13 -22.36 -8.13 7.65
CA VAL A 13 -21.34 -7.09 7.46
C VAL A 13 -22.01 -5.85 6.91
N LEU A 14 -21.93 -4.75 7.66
CA LEU A 14 -22.55 -3.47 7.28
C LEU A 14 -21.51 -2.54 6.65
N LEU A 15 -21.87 -1.92 5.52
CA LEU A 15 -21.15 -0.81 4.91
C LEU A 15 -22.03 0.45 5.08
N PRO A 16 -21.70 1.37 6.02
CA PRO A 16 -22.58 2.50 6.35
C PRO A 16 -22.84 3.45 5.19
N ASP A 17 -21.85 3.60 4.30
CA ASP A 17 -21.95 4.40 3.09
C ASP A 17 -21.59 3.53 1.88
N LYS A 18 -22.57 3.32 1.00
CA LYS A 18 -22.42 2.50 -0.21
C LYS A 18 -21.41 3.07 -1.20
N ASP A 19 -21.15 4.38 -1.13
CA ASP A 19 -20.24 5.07 -2.03
C ASP A 19 -18.79 5.08 -1.47
N ALA A 20 -18.58 4.55 -0.25
CA ALA A 20 -17.25 4.34 0.33
C ALA A 20 -16.51 3.20 -0.40
N GLY A 21 -15.75 3.57 -1.42
CA GLY A 21 -14.98 2.66 -2.27
C GLY A 21 -13.51 3.05 -2.42
N CYS A 22 -12.75 2.20 -3.11
CA CYS A 22 -11.36 2.46 -3.45
C CYS A 22 -11.24 2.61 -4.98
N PRO A 23 -10.95 3.81 -5.51
CA PRO A 23 -10.79 4.02 -6.95
C PRO A 23 -9.72 3.11 -7.57
N MET A 24 -8.63 2.86 -6.83
CA MET A 24 -7.55 1.96 -7.26
C MET A 24 -8.02 0.50 -7.39
N ALA A 25 -8.88 0.02 -6.48
CA ALA A 25 -9.44 -1.33 -6.56
C ALA A 25 -10.32 -1.53 -7.80
N ASN A 26 -10.90 -0.44 -8.31
CA ASN A 26 -11.74 -0.42 -9.51
C ASN A 26 -10.94 -0.19 -10.80
N MET A 27 -9.61 -0.04 -10.73
CA MET A 27 -8.79 0.16 -11.93
C MET A 27 -8.61 -1.11 -12.76
N ILE A 28 -8.85 -2.29 -12.17
CA ILE A 28 -8.83 -3.58 -12.85
C ILE A 28 -10.08 -4.38 -12.52
N ASP A 29 -10.66 -5.04 -13.51
CA ASP A 29 -11.73 -6.02 -13.34
C ASP A 29 -11.28 -7.48 -13.62
N ALA A 30 -12.16 -8.44 -13.32
CA ALA A 30 -11.87 -9.86 -13.49
C ALA A 30 -11.66 -10.25 -14.96
N ALA A 31 -12.33 -9.58 -15.92
CA ALA A 31 -12.16 -9.88 -17.34
C ALA A 31 -10.78 -9.42 -17.84
N GLN A 32 -10.36 -8.22 -17.46
CA GLN A 32 -9.02 -7.69 -17.73
C GLN A 32 -7.93 -8.57 -17.11
N LEU A 33 -8.12 -9.04 -15.88
CA LEU A 33 -7.17 -9.97 -15.26
C LEU A 33 -7.10 -11.31 -15.99
N ARG A 34 -8.23 -11.88 -16.46
CA ARG A 34 -8.23 -13.09 -17.29
C ARG A 34 -7.47 -12.89 -18.61
N GLU A 35 -7.64 -11.73 -19.25
CA GLU A 35 -6.87 -11.41 -20.47
C GLU A 35 -5.37 -11.27 -20.18
N LEU A 36 -4.98 -10.71 -19.03
CA LEU A 36 -3.59 -10.67 -18.62
C LEU A 36 -3.02 -12.06 -18.34
N LYS A 37 -3.79 -12.94 -17.67
CA LYS A 37 -3.43 -14.35 -17.43
C LYS A 37 -3.24 -15.13 -18.73
N LYS A 38 -4.05 -14.88 -19.77
CA LYS A 38 -3.87 -15.51 -21.10
C LYS A 38 -2.53 -15.17 -21.75
N LYS A 39 -2.02 -13.95 -21.53
CA LYS A 39 -0.71 -13.51 -22.04
C LYS A 39 0.47 -14.11 -21.25
N HIS A 40 0.22 -14.52 -20.01
CA HIS A 40 1.22 -15.04 -19.07
C HIS A 40 0.69 -16.30 -18.36
N PRO A 41 0.47 -17.40 -19.10
CA PRO A 41 -0.27 -18.58 -18.59
C PRO A 41 0.46 -19.30 -17.46
N SER A 42 1.77 -19.11 -17.34
CA SER A 42 2.61 -19.67 -16.28
C SER A 42 2.69 -18.81 -15.02
N ALA A 43 2.19 -17.57 -15.04
CA ALA A 43 2.39 -16.64 -13.93
C ALA A 43 1.58 -17.03 -12.67
N ALA A 44 2.12 -16.71 -11.49
CA ALA A 44 1.30 -16.56 -10.29
C ALA A 44 0.59 -15.21 -10.32
N VAL A 45 -0.63 -15.11 -9.82
CA VAL A 45 -1.35 -13.85 -9.63
C VAL A 45 -1.40 -13.49 -8.15
N VAL A 46 -0.79 -12.36 -7.80
CA VAL A 46 -0.82 -11.76 -6.47
C VAL A 46 -1.74 -10.55 -6.47
N CYS A 47 -2.85 -10.64 -5.72
CA CYS A 47 -3.78 -9.54 -5.51
C CYS A 47 -3.43 -8.73 -4.27
N TYR A 48 -3.25 -7.42 -4.40
CA TYR A 48 -3.34 -6.55 -3.24
C TYR A 48 -4.80 -6.53 -2.74
N VAL A 49 -4.99 -6.54 -1.41
CA VAL A 49 -6.32 -6.53 -0.77
C VAL A 49 -7.25 -5.42 -1.29
N ASN A 50 -6.69 -4.29 -1.74
CA ASN A 50 -7.38 -3.20 -2.44
C ASN A 50 -7.72 -3.62 -3.89
N SER A 51 -8.56 -4.64 -4.02
CA SER A 51 -9.11 -5.21 -5.25
C SER A 51 -10.56 -5.65 -4.98
N THR A 52 -11.40 -5.78 -6.00
CA THR A 52 -12.77 -6.32 -5.83
C THR A 52 -12.75 -7.81 -5.47
N ALA A 53 -13.83 -8.32 -4.87
CA ALA A 53 -14.00 -9.76 -4.65
C ALA A 53 -13.85 -10.60 -5.93
N ALA A 54 -14.32 -10.08 -7.07
CA ALA A 54 -14.22 -10.76 -8.37
C ALA A 54 -12.76 -10.91 -8.84
N VAL A 55 -11.91 -9.89 -8.62
CA VAL A 55 -10.47 -9.97 -8.94
C VAL A 55 -9.75 -10.93 -7.99
N LYS A 56 -10.15 -10.96 -6.71
CA LYS A 56 -9.61 -11.94 -5.74
C LYS A 56 -9.89 -13.38 -6.17
N ALA A 57 -11.09 -13.66 -6.68
CA ALA A 57 -11.46 -15.00 -7.17
C ALA A 57 -10.62 -15.49 -8.35
N GLU A 58 -9.98 -14.58 -9.09
CA GLU A 58 -9.09 -14.89 -10.22
C GLU A 58 -7.61 -14.99 -9.83
N SER A 59 -7.27 -14.79 -8.56
CA SER A 59 -5.91 -14.65 -8.05
C SER A 59 -5.46 -15.89 -7.26
N ASP A 60 -4.16 -16.19 -7.26
CA ASP A 60 -3.60 -17.32 -6.51
C ASP A 60 -3.44 -17.00 -5.01
N CYS A 61 -3.11 -15.76 -4.68
CA CYS A 61 -3.08 -15.30 -3.30
C CYS A 61 -3.29 -13.80 -3.19
N CYS A 62 -3.70 -13.34 -2.02
CA CYS A 62 -3.75 -11.92 -1.70
C CYS A 62 -2.64 -11.51 -0.72
N CYS A 63 -2.24 -10.24 -0.81
CA CYS A 63 -1.28 -9.59 0.06
C CYS A 63 -1.82 -8.25 0.58
N THR A 64 -1.11 -7.68 1.55
CA THR A 64 -1.25 -6.30 2.01
C THR A 64 0.06 -5.56 1.83
N SER A 65 0.07 -4.24 2.00
CA SER A 65 1.31 -3.45 2.00
C SER A 65 2.30 -3.88 3.09
N ALA A 66 1.82 -4.58 4.14
CA ALA A 66 2.65 -5.08 5.23
C ALA A 66 3.39 -6.39 4.91
N ASN A 67 2.89 -7.21 3.98
CA ASN A 67 3.44 -8.54 3.73
C ASN A 67 3.74 -8.85 2.25
N ALA A 68 3.51 -7.91 1.33
CA ALA A 68 3.73 -8.11 -0.12
C ALA A 68 5.14 -8.63 -0.45
N VAL A 69 6.18 -8.12 0.22
CA VAL A 69 7.57 -8.58 0.04
C VAL A 69 7.71 -10.07 0.39
N ASP A 70 7.15 -10.48 1.53
CA ASP A 70 7.26 -11.86 2.01
C ASP A 70 6.41 -12.82 1.19
N ILE A 71 5.26 -12.38 0.68
CA ILE A 71 4.45 -13.15 -0.27
C ILE A 71 5.25 -13.39 -1.56
N LEU A 72 5.83 -12.34 -2.15
CA LEU A 72 6.61 -12.49 -3.39
C LEU A 72 7.82 -13.40 -3.22
N ARG A 73 8.51 -13.38 -2.07
CA ARG A 73 9.63 -14.28 -1.78
C ARG A 73 9.23 -15.75 -1.75
N ARG A 74 7.99 -16.06 -1.33
CA ARG A 74 7.48 -17.43 -1.20
C ARG A 74 6.92 -18.00 -2.50
N ILE A 75 6.71 -17.18 -3.53
CA ILE A 75 6.23 -17.66 -4.82
C ILE A 75 7.37 -18.35 -5.56
N GLU A 76 7.17 -19.63 -5.85
CA GLU A 76 8.14 -20.48 -6.56
C GLU A 76 8.16 -20.22 -8.07
N LYS A 77 7.04 -19.74 -8.63
CA LYS A 77 6.94 -19.42 -10.06
C LYS A 77 7.88 -18.26 -10.43
N ASP A 78 8.48 -18.37 -11.62
CA ASP A 78 9.41 -17.37 -12.17
C ASP A 78 8.71 -16.08 -12.60
N GLU A 79 7.44 -16.21 -12.99
CA GLU A 79 6.62 -15.10 -13.48
C GLU A 79 5.48 -14.82 -12.50
N ILE A 80 5.31 -13.54 -12.16
CA ILE A 80 4.32 -13.08 -11.19
C ILE A 80 3.59 -11.88 -11.77
N ILE A 81 2.26 -11.95 -11.84
CA ILE A 81 1.38 -10.81 -12.07
C ILE A 81 1.05 -10.19 -10.71
N PHE A 82 1.18 -8.87 -10.58
CA PHE A 82 0.80 -8.14 -9.38
C PHE A 82 -0.23 -7.06 -9.72
N VAL A 83 -1.34 -7.06 -8.99
CA VAL A 83 -2.48 -6.15 -9.22
C VAL A 83 -3.00 -5.52 -7.91
N PRO A 84 -3.63 -4.35 -7.96
CA PRO A 84 -3.64 -3.41 -9.09
C PRO A 84 -2.49 -2.40 -9.00
N ASP A 85 -1.85 -2.21 -7.83
CA ASP A 85 -0.91 -1.11 -7.62
C ASP A 85 0.51 -1.43 -8.13
N LYS A 86 0.93 -0.69 -9.15
CA LYS A 86 2.28 -0.79 -9.71
C LYS A 86 3.37 -0.35 -8.75
N TYR A 87 3.10 0.58 -7.82
CA TYR A 87 4.13 1.10 -6.93
C TYR A 87 4.42 0.13 -5.79
N LEU A 88 3.39 -0.39 -5.11
CA LEU A 88 3.55 -1.48 -4.16
C LEU A 88 4.17 -2.70 -4.82
N GLY A 89 3.69 -3.08 -6.02
CA GLY A 89 4.25 -4.21 -6.77
C GLY A 89 5.72 -4.00 -7.11
N SER A 90 6.12 -2.82 -7.59
CA SER A 90 7.52 -2.47 -7.88
C SER A 90 8.39 -2.49 -6.63
N PHE A 91 7.90 -1.91 -5.53
CA PHE A 91 8.59 -1.89 -4.24
C PHE A 91 8.83 -3.31 -3.74
N ALA A 92 7.77 -4.14 -3.74
CA ALA A 92 7.84 -5.50 -3.28
C ALA A 92 8.76 -6.35 -4.18
N ALA A 93 8.65 -6.22 -5.50
CA ALA A 93 9.50 -6.91 -6.47
C ALA A 93 10.99 -6.62 -6.23
N LYS A 94 11.36 -5.34 -6.08
CA LYS A 94 12.72 -4.90 -5.80
C LYS A 94 13.27 -5.47 -4.48
N ARG A 95 12.46 -5.49 -3.42
CA ARG A 95 12.84 -6.00 -2.09
C ARG A 95 12.88 -7.54 -2.01
N ALA A 96 12.06 -8.21 -2.82
CA ALA A 96 11.99 -9.66 -2.91
C ALA A 96 13.02 -10.25 -3.89
N GLY A 97 13.61 -9.42 -4.78
CA GLY A 97 14.50 -9.91 -5.84
C GLY A 97 13.74 -10.71 -6.90
N LYS A 98 12.47 -10.37 -7.15
CA LYS A 98 11.58 -11.08 -8.08
C LYS A 98 11.26 -10.20 -9.28
N LYS A 99 11.09 -10.82 -10.46
CA LYS A 99 10.55 -10.15 -11.65
C LYS A 99 9.03 -10.22 -11.59
N VAL A 100 8.36 -9.09 -11.77
CA VAL A 100 6.90 -8.97 -11.63
C VAL A 100 6.34 -8.20 -12.81
N ILE A 101 5.25 -8.71 -13.39
CA ILE A 101 4.39 -8.02 -14.35
C ILE A 101 3.41 -7.17 -13.57
N LEU A 102 3.48 -5.86 -13.76
CA LEU A 102 2.70 -4.90 -13.02
C LEU A 102 1.50 -4.45 -13.83
N PHE A 103 0.32 -4.51 -13.24
CA PHE A 103 -0.82 -3.76 -13.76
C PHE A 103 -0.62 -2.26 -13.51
N ASP A 104 -1.03 -1.41 -14.45
CA ASP A 104 -0.78 0.04 -14.39
C ASP A 104 -1.76 0.81 -13.48
N GLY A 105 -2.14 0.22 -12.34
CA GLY A 105 -2.95 0.86 -11.33
C GLY A 105 -2.09 1.61 -10.30
N TYR A 106 -2.73 2.52 -9.57
CA TYR A 106 -2.08 3.33 -8.54
C TYR A 106 -3.10 3.97 -7.59
N CYS A 107 -2.65 4.37 -6.40
CA CYS A 107 -3.50 5.09 -5.45
C CYS A 107 -3.48 6.60 -5.70
N PRO A 108 -4.61 7.26 -6.04
CA PRO A 108 -4.63 8.70 -6.28
C PRO A 108 -4.19 9.54 -5.07
N VAL A 109 -4.44 9.07 -3.85
CA VAL A 109 -4.04 9.73 -2.59
C VAL A 109 -2.52 9.82 -2.50
N HIS A 110 -1.82 8.70 -2.58
CA HIS A 110 -0.35 8.67 -2.52
C HIS A 110 0.31 9.34 -3.72
N MET A 111 -0.37 9.41 -4.87
CA MET A 111 0.12 10.11 -6.06
C MET A 111 0.17 11.63 -5.92
N LYS A 112 -0.57 12.22 -4.97
CA LYS A 112 -0.47 13.65 -4.65
C LYS A 112 0.82 13.98 -3.89
N ILE A 113 1.44 13.00 -3.24
CA ILE A 113 2.69 13.18 -2.51
C ILE A 113 3.85 13.18 -3.51
N VAL A 114 4.46 14.34 -3.71
CA VAL A 114 5.58 14.54 -4.64
C VAL A 114 6.85 14.92 -3.91
N LYS A 115 8.00 14.81 -4.58
CA LYS A 115 9.33 15.00 -3.98
C LYS A 115 9.47 16.32 -3.23
N LYS A 116 8.92 17.42 -3.78
CA LYS A 116 8.94 18.74 -3.13
C LYS A 116 8.28 18.75 -1.75
N HIS A 117 7.26 17.93 -1.53
CA HIS A 117 6.54 17.85 -0.25
C HIS A 117 7.42 17.25 0.85
N ILE A 118 8.08 16.12 0.55
CA ILE A 118 9.02 15.47 1.47
C ILE A 118 10.22 16.39 1.77
N LEU A 119 10.78 17.02 0.74
CA LEU A 119 11.93 17.92 0.92
C LEU A 119 11.57 19.14 1.75
N LYS A 120 10.41 19.76 1.49
CA LYS A 120 9.92 20.89 2.27
C LYS A 120 9.70 20.49 3.74
N ALA A 121 9.00 19.39 4.00
CA ALA A 121 8.76 18.92 5.36
C ALA A 121 10.07 18.61 6.11
N ARG A 122 11.10 18.09 5.42
CA ARG A 122 12.44 17.90 6.00
C ARG A 122 13.17 19.21 6.30
N GLN A 123 12.98 20.24 5.48
CA GLN A 123 13.54 21.57 5.75
C GLN A 123 12.89 22.20 6.99
N GLU A 124 11.57 22.05 7.12
CA GLU A 124 10.80 22.56 8.26
C GLU A 124 11.06 21.74 9.54
N HIS A 125 11.36 20.44 9.39
CA HIS A 125 11.58 19.50 10.49
C HIS A 125 12.85 18.65 10.26
N PRO A 126 14.06 19.23 10.39
CA PRO A 126 15.32 18.55 10.04
C PRO A 126 15.65 17.35 10.93
N GLY A 127 15.08 17.28 12.14
CA GLY A 127 15.21 16.13 13.05
C GLY A 127 14.20 15.02 12.81
N ALA A 128 13.21 15.21 11.92
CA ALA A 128 12.12 14.27 11.74
C ALA A 128 12.46 13.16 10.74
N LYS A 129 12.07 11.92 11.07
CA LYS A 129 12.18 10.76 10.17
C LYS A 129 11.02 10.71 9.19
N ALA A 130 11.30 10.62 7.90
CA ALA A 130 10.28 10.51 6.87
C ALA A 130 9.86 9.05 6.66
N LEU A 131 8.62 8.73 7.08
CA LEU A 131 7.98 7.43 6.88
C LEU A 131 6.96 7.56 5.75
N VAL A 132 7.10 6.78 4.68
CA VAL A 132 6.19 6.84 3.51
C VAL A 132 5.55 5.49 3.23
N HIS A 133 4.35 5.50 2.64
CA HIS A 133 3.67 4.27 2.25
C HIS A 133 4.27 3.70 0.95
N PRO A 134 4.36 2.37 0.77
CA PRO A 134 4.87 1.75 -0.47
C PRO A 134 3.99 1.99 -1.71
N GLU A 135 2.77 2.54 -1.55
CA GLU A 135 1.93 3.02 -2.66
C GLU A 135 2.43 4.37 -3.24
N CYS A 136 3.36 5.06 -2.56
CA CYS A 136 4.00 6.26 -3.08
C CYS A 136 4.90 5.92 -4.28
N ARG A 137 5.08 6.90 -5.18
CA ARG A 137 6.00 6.76 -6.33
C ARG A 137 7.38 6.29 -5.88
N THR A 138 8.04 5.50 -6.73
CA THR A 138 9.38 4.95 -6.45
C THR A 138 10.39 6.03 -6.04
N GLU A 139 10.34 7.21 -6.67
CA GLU A 139 11.18 8.36 -6.34
C GLU A 139 10.97 8.92 -4.92
N ILE A 140 9.77 8.77 -4.36
CA ILE A 140 9.43 9.14 -2.99
C ILE A 140 9.93 8.07 -2.02
N CYS A 141 9.67 6.80 -2.34
CA CYS A 141 10.18 5.66 -1.58
C CYS A 141 11.72 5.68 -1.47
N ASN A 142 12.42 6.12 -2.52
CA ASN A 142 13.89 6.18 -2.54
C ASN A 142 14.49 7.30 -1.65
N ILE A 143 13.73 8.33 -1.30
CA ILE A 143 14.23 9.46 -0.48
C ILE A 143 13.74 9.42 0.97
N ALA A 144 12.77 8.55 1.28
CA ALA A 144 12.25 8.35 2.62
C ALA A 144 13.28 7.66 3.53
N ASP A 145 13.15 7.85 4.84
CA ASP A 145 13.93 7.08 5.81
C ASP A 145 13.41 5.66 5.91
N GLU A 146 12.08 5.49 5.91
CA GLU A 146 11.42 4.19 5.99
C GLU A 146 10.22 4.12 5.02
N VAL A 147 10.01 2.94 4.45
CA VAL A 147 8.87 2.65 3.57
C VAL A 147 8.03 1.53 4.21
N LEU A 148 6.86 1.88 4.74
CA LEU A 148 6.10 1.04 5.67
C LEU A 148 4.59 1.07 5.34
N SER A 149 3.88 -0.02 5.66
CA SER A 149 2.41 0.01 5.74
C SER A 149 1.96 0.95 6.87
N THR A 150 0.67 1.31 6.92
CA THR A 150 0.12 2.10 8.04
C THR A 150 0.39 1.43 9.40
N SER A 151 0.15 0.12 9.51
CA SER A 151 0.48 -0.66 10.72
C SER A 151 1.99 -0.72 11.00
N GLY A 152 2.82 -0.72 9.96
CA GLY A 152 4.26 -0.62 10.08
C GLY A 152 4.70 0.74 10.62
N MET A 153 4.08 1.83 10.16
CA MET A 153 4.32 3.18 10.68
C MET A 153 3.90 3.28 12.15
N GLU A 154 2.74 2.73 12.54
CA GLU A 154 2.30 2.68 13.94
C GLU A 154 3.29 1.91 14.82
N LYS A 155 3.77 0.75 14.33
CA LYS A 155 4.80 -0.04 15.01
C LYS A 155 6.10 0.74 15.17
N TYR A 156 6.60 1.34 14.09
CA TYR A 156 7.81 2.16 14.10
C TYR A 156 7.66 3.37 15.04
N ALA A 157 6.49 4.02 15.03
CA ALA A 157 6.18 5.13 15.91
C ALA A 157 6.25 4.74 17.38
N ARG A 158 5.77 3.54 17.74
CA ARG A 158 5.82 3.04 19.12
C ARG A 158 7.22 2.60 19.55
N GLU A 159 7.95 1.91 18.67
CA GLU A 159 9.19 1.21 19.03
C GLU A 159 10.46 2.05 18.82
N SER A 160 10.44 3.03 17.92
CA SER A 160 11.62 3.85 17.66
C SER A 160 11.89 4.85 18.79
N GLY A 161 13.17 5.19 19.00
CA GLY A 161 13.57 6.28 19.90
C GLY A 161 13.36 7.70 19.33
N HIS A 162 12.90 7.81 18.08
CA HIS A 162 12.72 9.12 17.42
C HIS A 162 11.46 9.82 17.93
N SER A 163 11.59 11.12 18.21
CA SER A 163 10.51 11.97 18.73
C SER A 163 9.71 12.68 17.63
N GLU A 164 10.23 12.80 16.42
CA GLU A 164 9.63 13.55 15.32
C GLU A 164 9.58 12.72 14.03
N MET A 165 8.43 12.71 13.35
CA MET A 165 8.21 11.92 12.13
C MET A 165 7.40 12.69 11.09
N ILE A 166 7.83 12.63 9.83
CA ILE A 166 7.08 13.09 8.66
C ILE A 166 6.33 11.90 8.09
N ILE A 167 5.02 12.03 7.89
CA ILE A 167 4.10 10.96 7.51
C ILE A 167 3.65 11.16 6.07
N GLY A 168 4.14 10.31 5.16
CA GLY A 168 3.81 10.28 3.74
C GLY A 168 2.76 9.21 3.41
N THR A 169 1.55 9.40 3.91
CA THR A 169 0.34 8.62 3.58
C THR A 169 -0.88 9.53 3.79
N GLU A 170 -2.09 8.97 3.76
CA GLU A 170 -3.32 9.67 4.14
C GLU A 170 -3.19 10.35 5.52
N THR A 171 -3.64 11.60 5.64
CA THR A 171 -3.52 12.42 6.85
C THR A 171 -4.28 11.84 8.05
N GLY A 172 -5.33 11.03 7.82
CA GLY A 172 -6.11 10.37 8.87
C GLY A 172 -5.26 9.52 9.84
N LEU A 173 -4.13 8.95 9.36
CA LEU A 173 -3.22 8.17 10.20
C LEU A 173 -2.58 9.02 11.32
N ILE A 174 -2.35 10.31 11.09
CA ILE A 174 -1.67 11.20 12.05
C ILE A 174 -2.45 11.30 13.36
N SER A 175 -3.78 11.40 13.28
CA SER A 175 -4.65 11.45 14.45
C SER A 175 -4.49 10.19 15.31
N ARG A 176 -4.37 9.02 14.68
CA ARG A 176 -4.12 7.74 15.37
C ARG A 176 -2.72 7.72 15.99
N LEU A 177 -1.69 8.12 15.25
CA LEU A 177 -0.31 8.16 15.72
C LEU A 177 -0.13 9.05 16.95
N ARG A 178 -0.75 10.24 16.94
CA ARG A 178 -0.74 11.18 18.07
C ARG A 178 -1.44 10.61 19.30
N LYS A 179 -2.57 9.92 19.12
CA LYS A 179 -3.30 9.28 20.21
C LYS A 179 -2.46 8.20 20.89
N ASP A 180 -1.79 7.37 20.10
CA ASP A 180 -1.02 6.24 20.61
C ASP A 180 0.38 6.65 21.11
N ASN A 181 0.89 7.82 20.70
CA ASN A 181 2.22 8.33 21.04
C ASN A 181 2.16 9.84 21.40
N PRO A 182 1.55 10.23 22.52
CA PRO A 182 1.25 11.63 22.84
C PRO A 182 2.49 12.52 23.03
N LEU A 183 3.66 11.92 23.32
CA LEU A 183 4.93 12.64 23.49
C LEU A 183 5.70 12.85 22.17
N LYS A 184 5.22 12.27 21.06
CA LYS A 184 5.88 12.34 19.75
C LYS A 184 5.15 13.32 18.83
N LYS A 185 5.89 13.92 17.90
CA LYS A 185 5.36 14.85 16.91
C LYS A 185 5.27 14.18 15.55
N PHE A 186 4.14 14.39 14.90
CA PHE A 186 3.82 13.82 13.59
C PHE A 186 3.39 14.94 12.65
N TYR A 187 4.08 15.05 11.52
CA TYR A 187 3.90 16.08 10.51
C TYR A 187 3.45 15.44 9.20
N PRO A 188 2.38 15.91 8.53
CA PRO A 188 2.03 15.40 7.22
C PRO A 188 3.10 15.80 6.21
N ALA A 189 3.48 14.87 5.32
CA ALA A 189 4.27 15.23 4.15
C ALA A 189 3.50 16.23 3.26
N PHE A 190 2.19 16.02 3.11
CA PHE A 190 1.30 16.87 2.34
C PHE A 190 -0.11 16.83 2.91
N GLU A 191 -0.67 17.99 3.26
CA GLU A 191 -2.01 18.11 3.87
C GLU A 191 -3.14 17.69 2.92
N GLY A 192 -2.94 17.81 1.61
CA GLY A 192 -3.96 17.47 0.62
C GLY A 192 -3.99 15.99 0.21
N ALA A 193 -3.17 15.14 0.85
CA ALA A 193 -3.10 13.70 0.58
C ALA A 193 -4.41 13.03 0.98
#